data_AF-A0A2E3V4A6-F1
#
_entry.id   AF-A0A2E3V4A6-F1
#
_cell.length_a   1.000
_cell.length_b   1.000
_cell.length_c   1.000
_cell.angle_alpha   90.00
_cell.angle_beta   90.00
_cell.angle_gamma   90.00
#
_symmetry.space_group_name_H-M   'P 1'
#
loop_
_entity.id
_entity.type
_entity.pdbx_description
1 polymer ?
#
loop_
_entity_poly.entity_id
_entity_poly.type
_entity_poly.pdbx_seq_one_letter_code
_entity_poly.pdbx_strand_id
1 'polypeptide(L)'
;MEFLYYLKDPLDMLKVFFGEWLNEKGVLIAGVDHYLENVESHDWPKSLNVHMTTLSEEQWRQGMIDAGFTNVETRRVGIKPGFLGTLAIFGRKG
;
A
#
# COMPACT_ATOMS: atom_id res chain seq x y z
N MET A 1 10.56 -1.35 -6.84
CA MET A 1 10.96 -2.10 -5.63
C MET A 1 9.85 -1.90 -4.62
N GLU A 2 9.18 -2.96 -4.22
CA GLU A 2 8.09 -2.92 -3.24
C GLU A 2 8.69 -2.89 -1.84
N PHE A 3 8.41 -1.84 -1.07
CA PHE A 3 9.02 -1.67 0.27
C PHE A 3 8.02 -1.30 1.37
N LEU A 4 6.84 -0.77 1.02
CA LEU A 4 5.91 -0.20 2.00
C LEU A 4 5.53 -1.22 3.07
N TYR A 5 5.05 -2.41 2.69
CA TYR A 5 4.63 -3.43 3.63
C TYR A 5 5.79 -4.08 4.41
N TYR A 6 7.06 -3.77 4.13
CA TYR A 6 8.18 -4.17 4.99
C TYR A 6 8.42 -3.19 6.16
N LEU A 7 7.83 -2.00 6.11
CA LEU A 7 7.91 -1.03 7.20
C LEU A 7 7.04 -1.48 8.38
N LYS A 8 7.49 -1.21 9.61
CA LYS A 8 6.68 -1.47 10.82
C LYS A 8 5.44 -0.58 10.89
N ASP A 9 5.58 0.66 10.43
CA ASP A 9 4.46 1.61 10.29
C ASP A 9 4.46 2.20 8.88
N PRO A 10 3.84 1.51 7.91
CA PRO A 10 3.77 2.01 6.55
C PRO A 10 2.85 3.22 6.39
N LEU A 11 1.89 3.43 7.30
CA LEU A 11 0.93 4.52 7.18
C LEU A 11 1.57 5.87 7.53
N ASP A 12 2.51 5.88 8.48
CA ASP A 12 3.33 7.07 8.73
C ASP A 12 4.21 7.45 7.52
N MET A 13 4.68 6.47 6.75
CA MET A 13 5.42 6.75 5.51
C MET A 13 4.56 7.48 4.46
N LEU A 14 3.25 7.19 4.40
CA LEU A 14 2.33 7.90 3.51
C LEU A 14 2.26 9.40 3.84
N LYS A 15 2.30 9.75 5.14
CA LYS A 15 2.35 11.15 5.60
C LYS A 15 3.65 11.83 5.17
N VAL A 16 4.78 11.12 5.22
CA VAL A 16 6.07 11.63 4.72
C VAL A 16 6.02 11.87 3.21
N PHE A 17 5.48 10.93 2.44
CA PHE A 17 5.31 11.11 1.01
C PHE A 17 4.48 12.35 0.68
N PHE A 18 3.37 12.54 1.39
CA PHE A 18 2.49 13.68 1.21
C PHE A 18 3.16 14.99 1.63
N GLY A 19 3.73 15.05 2.82
CA GLY A 19 4.25 16.27 3.43
C GLY A 19 5.57 16.75 2.83
N GLU A 20 6.47 15.81 2.50
CA GLU A 20 7.86 16.14 2.23
C GLU A 20 8.30 15.81 0.79
N TRP A 21 7.74 14.78 0.16
CA TRP A 21 8.27 14.28 -1.12
C TRP A 21 7.48 14.79 -2.33
N LEU A 22 6.16 14.94 -2.19
CA LEU A 22 5.31 15.38 -3.28
C LEU A 22 5.12 16.90 -3.26
N ASN A 23 5.27 17.50 -4.44
CA ASN A 23 4.82 18.87 -4.70
C ASN A 23 3.29 18.92 -4.81
N GLU A 24 2.72 20.12 -4.67
CA GLU A 24 1.31 20.39 -4.97
C GLU A 24 0.93 19.80 -6.34
N LYS A 25 -0.28 19.26 -6.44
CA LYS A 25 -0.80 18.52 -7.60
C LYS A 25 -0.08 17.21 -7.94
N GLY A 26 0.93 16.82 -7.16
CA GLY A 26 1.67 15.56 -7.30
C GLY A 26 0.80 14.34 -7.04
N VAL A 27 1.25 13.19 -7.53
CA VAL A 27 0.51 11.92 -7.47
C VAL A 27 1.40 10.84 -6.85
N LEU A 28 0.82 10.07 -5.93
CA LEU A 28 1.39 8.80 -5.46
C LEU A 28 0.68 7.64 -6.16
N ILE A 29 1.47 6.71 -6.72
CA ILE A 29 1.00 5.39 -7.15
C ILE A 29 1.89 4.36 -6.48
N ALA A 30 1.30 3.45 -5.72
CA ALA A 30 2.01 2.39 -5.02
C ALA A 30 1.36 1.02 -5.27
N GLY A 31 2.20 -0.02 -5.37
CA GLY A 31 1.77 -1.41 -5.42
C GLY A 31 2.08 -2.11 -4.10
N VAL A 32 1.14 -2.91 -3.59
CA VAL A 32 1.27 -3.72 -2.38
C VAL A 32 0.84 -5.15 -2.69
N ASP A 33 1.79 -6.09 -2.60
CA ASP A 33 1.50 -7.53 -2.80
C ASP A 33 1.10 -8.24 -1.50
N HIS A 34 1.58 -7.75 -0.35
CA HIS A 34 1.26 -8.31 0.96
C HIS A 34 0.17 -7.48 1.67
N TYR A 35 -1.06 -7.99 1.66
CA TYR A 35 -2.24 -7.35 2.27
C TYR A 35 -3.24 -8.39 2.77
N LEU A 36 -4.16 -7.97 3.64
CA LEU A 36 -5.04 -8.89 4.40
C LEU A 36 -5.88 -9.80 3.50
N GLU A 37 -6.40 -9.27 2.39
CA GLU A 37 -7.26 -10.03 1.48
C GLU A 37 -6.46 -11.01 0.61
N ASN A 38 -5.15 -10.78 0.40
CA ASN A 38 -4.28 -11.69 -0.33
C ASN A 38 -3.73 -12.78 0.58
N VAL A 39 -4.57 -13.76 0.92
CA VAL A 39 -4.24 -14.88 1.83
C VAL A 39 -2.99 -15.66 1.43
N GLU A 40 -2.66 -15.72 0.14
CA GLU A 40 -1.48 -16.39 -0.41
C GLU A 40 -0.16 -15.69 -0.03
N SER A 41 -0.23 -14.45 0.49
CA SER A 41 0.94 -13.70 0.98
C SER A 41 1.20 -13.87 2.48
N HIS A 42 0.25 -14.43 3.24
CA HIS A 42 0.28 -14.37 4.70
C HIS A 42 1.38 -15.21 5.34
N ASP A 43 1.87 -16.24 4.67
CA ASP A 43 2.97 -17.06 5.15
C ASP A 43 4.35 -16.47 4.84
N TRP A 44 4.45 -15.50 3.91
CA TRP A 44 5.72 -14.91 3.46
C TRP A 44 6.58 -14.37 4.60
N PRO A 45 6.06 -13.64 5.61
CA PRO A 45 6.89 -13.12 6.71
C PRO A 45 7.64 -14.24 7.44
N LYS A 46 6.97 -15.38 7.63
CA LYS A 46 7.55 -16.56 8.26
C LYS A 46 8.49 -17.30 7.32
N SER A 47 8.06 -17.58 6.09
CA SER A 47 8.81 -18.35 5.08
C SER A 47 10.10 -17.66 4.67
N LEU A 48 10.11 -16.32 4.62
CA LEU A 48 11.26 -15.50 4.24
C LEU A 48 12.04 -14.97 5.46
N ASN A 49 11.54 -15.19 6.68
CA ASN A 49 12.12 -14.68 7.92
C ASN A 49 12.36 -13.15 7.90
N VAL A 50 11.34 -12.41 7.49
CA VAL A 50 11.34 -10.94 7.41
C VAL A 50 10.05 -10.37 7.97
N HIS A 51 10.10 -9.16 8.52
CA HIS A 51 8.88 -8.47 8.95
C HIS A 51 8.08 -8.01 7.73
N MET A 52 6.76 -8.23 7.76
CA MET A 52 5.83 -7.52 6.89
C MET A 52 4.59 -7.09 7.69
N THR A 53 4.14 -5.86 7.47
CA THR A 53 2.92 -5.32 8.05
C THR A 53 1.73 -5.66 7.17
N THR A 54 0.80 -6.44 7.72
CA THR A 54 -0.45 -6.82 7.03
C THR A 54 -1.54 -5.80 7.34
N LEU A 55 -1.96 -5.05 6.32
CA LEU A 55 -3.13 -4.16 6.36
C LEU A 55 -4.16 -4.62 5.32
N SER A 56 -5.43 -4.37 5.59
CA SER A 56 -6.49 -4.55 4.59
C SER A 56 -6.44 -3.49 3.50
N GLU A 57 -7.10 -3.76 2.38
CA GLU A 57 -7.28 -2.76 1.32
C GLU A 57 -7.92 -1.47 1.85
N GLU A 58 -8.89 -1.63 2.75
CA GLU A 58 -9.57 -0.49 3.35
C GLU A 58 -8.67 0.28 4.31
N GLN A 59 -7.80 -0.40 5.07
CA GLN A 59 -6.81 0.26 5.92
C GLN A 59 -5.79 1.04 5.09
N TRP A 60 -5.34 0.49 3.96
CA TRP A 60 -4.49 1.21 3.01
C TRP A 60 -5.17 2.43 2.42
N ARG A 61 -6.42 2.28 1.96
CA ARG A 61 -7.22 3.39 1.42
C ARG A 61 -7.43 4.48 2.46
N GLN A 62 -7.80 4.11 3.68
CA GLN A 62 -8.01 5.06 4.77
C GLN A 62 -6.70 5.75 5.18
N GLY A 63 -5.58 5.02 5.22
CA GLY A 63 -4.27 5.60 5.50
C GLY A 63 -3.84 6.67 4.49
N MET A 64 -4.18 6.51 3.20
CA MET A 64 -3.98 7.55 2.19
C MET A 64 -4.82 8.81 2.48
N ILE A 65 -6.11 8.61 2.84
CA ILE A 65 -7.02 9.71 3.17
C ILE A 65 -6.51 10.46 4.41
N ASP A 66 -6.13 9.72 5.46
CA ASP A 66 -5.62 10.27 6.71
C ASP A 66 -4.28 11.00 6.54
N ALA A 67 -3.47 10.60 5.55
CA ALA A 67 -2.25 11.31 5.18
C ALA A 67 -2.49 12.62 4.40
N GLY A 68 -3.72 12.87 3.94
CA GLY A 68 -4.13 14.09 3.24
C GLY A 68 -4.31 13.93 1.73
N PHE A 69 -4.16 12.72 1.17
CA PHE A 69 -4.39 12.50 -0.26
C PHE A 69 -5.87 12.66 -0.62
N THR A 70 -6.11 13.20 -1.81
CA THR A 70 -7.44 13.34 -2.42
C THR A 70 -7.57 12.41 -3.62
N ASN A 71 -8.81 12.17 -4.07
CA ASN A 71 -9.13 11.26 -5.17
C ASN A 71 -8.47 9.88 -5.00
N VAL A 72 -8.58 9.33 -3.78
CA VAL A 72 -7.95 8.06 -3.44
C VAL A 72 -8.70 6.92 -4.11
N GLU A 73 -7.97 6.09 -4.86
CA GLU A 73 -8.51 4.91 -5.54
C GLU A 73 -7.64 3.69 -5.22
N THR A 74 -8.28 2.54 -5.05
CA THR A 74 -7.61 1.25 -4.88
C THR A 74 -8.15 0.24 -5.89
N ARG A 75 -7.26 -0.54 -6.50
CA ARG A 75 -7.65 -1.58 -7.45
C ARG A 75 -6.65 -2.72 -7.44
N ARG A 76 -7.15 -3.96 -7.47
CA ARG A 76 -6.32 -5.14 -7.73
C ARG A 76 -5.94 -5.23 -9.20
N VAL A 77 -4.65 -5.37 -9.49
CA VAL A 77 -4.10 -5.50 -10.85
C VAL A 77 -3.30 -6.80 -10.98
N GLY A 78 -3.16 -7.32 -12.20
CA GLY A 78 -2.36 -8.52 -12.44
C GLY A 78 -2.93 -9.80 -11.83
N ILE A 79 -4.25 -9.86 -11.64
CA ILE A 79 -4.98 -11.03 -11.10
C ILE A 79 -4.69 -12.27 -11.94
N LYS A 80 -4.35 -13.38 -11.29
CA LYS A 80 -4.07 -14.68 -11.92
C LYS A 80 -4.65 -15.81 -11.07
N PRO A 81 -4.86 -17.02 -11.62
CA PRO A 81 -5.21 -18.17 -10.79
C PRO A 81 -4.20 -18.37 -9.65
N GLY A 82 -4.67 -18.42 -8.41
CA GLY A 82 -3.81 -18.53 -7.22
C GLY A 82 -3.09 -17.25 -6.81
N PHE A 83 -3.42 -16.09 -7.40
CA PHE A 83 -2.89 -14.80 -6.96
C PHE A 83 -3.97 -13.72 -7.06
N LEU A 84 -4.32 -13.14 -5.91
CA LEU A 84 -5.37 -12.12 -5.82
C LEU A 84 -5.03 -10.82 -6.57
N GLY A 85 -3.77 -10.66 -6.97
CA GLY A 85 -3.25 -9.48 -7.65
C GLY A 85 -2.55 -8.52 -6.70
N THR A 86 -1.75 -7.63 -7.26
CA THR A 86 -1.16 -6.50 -6.54
C THR A 86 -2.24 -5.47 -6.25
N LEU A 87 -2.32 -4.98 -5.01
CA LEU A 87 -3.14 -3.83 -4.69
C LEU A 87 -2.45 -2.56 -5.19
N ALA A 88 -2.94 -1.99 -6.28
CA ALA A 88 -2.54 -0.66 -6.74
C ALA A 88 -3.35 0.41 -5.98
N ILE A 89 -2.63 1.35 -5.39
CA ILE A 89 -3.18 2.47 -4.62
C ILE A 89 -2.77 3.77 -5.30
N PHE A 90 -3.73 4.65 -5.54
CA PHE A 90 -3.53 5.96 -6.15
C PHE A 90 -4.02 7.05 -5.20
N GLY A 91 -3.34 8.19 -5.17
CA GLY A 91 -3.83 9.41 -4.51
C GLY A 91 -3.12 10.66 -5.00
N ARG A 92 -3.80 11.80 -4.91
CA ARG A 92 -3.29 13.10 -5.38
C ARG A 92 -3.11 14.07 -4.21
N LYS A 93 -1.97 14.75 -4.18
CA LYS A 93 -1.76 15.93 -3.34
C LYS A 93 -2.50 17.13 -3.96
N GLY A 94 -3.25 17.85 -3.12
CA GLY A 94 -4.03 19.03 -3.50
C GLY A 94 -3.26 20.06 -4.32
#